data_AF-A0A0E3PDT1-F1
#
_entry.id   AF-A0A0E3PDT1-F1
#
_cell.length_a   1.000
_cell.length_b   1.000
_cell.length_c   1.000
_cell.angle_alpha   90.00
_cell.angle_beta   90.00
_cell.angle_gamma   90.00
#
_symmetry.space_group_name_H-M   'P 1'
#
loop_
_entity.id
_entity.type
_entity.pdbx_description
1 polymer ?
#
loop_
_entity_poly.entity_id
_entity_poly.type
_entity_poly.pdbx_seq_one_letter_code
_entity_poly.pdbx_strand_id
1 'polypeptide(L)'
;MIEKEVSDLILNNDLFAQRKNLLKNYRSREKDTLSITFYEDLFKIIEESTVSDNQKISKAAWCLKVIGHIQDCFISAFNYMHEDYFYKGWCRLIECETSTEYLDRHFSDKNKDFGIEHIRFQVKEFQKVFPYKLFLSPSFVAKKVFCSICDQEITPLRYCGHEFGEIYDGKLCFRYYDDIEANHVLICPNPKHKYAVVFTETVFYNYGIIKYLIDHLKSPWDSWYCEETPLEENGTHYNIVFEKMFPQELLYYKPITDYKVSTDPKHSTFSYLYPLGSKVYFL
;
A
#
# COMPACT_ATOMS: atom_id res chain seq x y z
N MET A 1 -14.39 5.70 21.73
CA MET A 1 -15.18 6.96 21.74
C MET A 1 -14.59 7.99 20.77
N ILE A 2 -13.28 8.25 20.83
CA ILE A 2 -12.57 9.21 19.94
C ILE A 2 -12.65 8.84 18.45
N GLU A 3 -12.51 7.55 18.09
CA GLU A 3 -12.57 7.09 16.69
C GLU A 3 -13.92 7.40 16.00
N LYS A 4 -15.02 7.30 16.76
CA LYS A 4 -16.37 7.59 16.25
C LYS A 4 -16.53 9.09 15.98
N GLU A 5 -16.02 9.94 16.86
CA GLU A 5 -16.09 11.39 16.69
C GLU A 5 -15.22 11.90 15.53
N VAL A 6 -14.03 11.34 15.34
CA VAL A 6 -13.16 11.68 14.19
C VAL A 6 -13.81 11.23 12.88
N SER A 7 -14.40 10.03 12.86
CA SER A 7 -15.14 9.54 11.70
C SER A 7 -16.34 10.43 11.38
N ASP A 8 -17.09 10.86 12.40
CA ASP A 8 -18.23 11.77 12.24
C ASP A 8 -17.78 13.14 11.71
N LEU A 9 -16.65 13.67 12.17
CA LEU A 9 -16.07 14.91 11.64
C LEU A 9 -15.67 14.78 10.17
N ILE A 10 -14.98 13.71 9.80
CA ILE A 10 -14.57 13.45 8.42
C ILE A 10 -15.80 13.35 7.51
N LEU A 11 -16.84 12.65 7.96
CA LEU A 11 -18.01 12.34 7.14
C LEU A 11 -19.02 13.49 7.06
N ASN A 12 -19.19 14.27 8.13
CA ASN A 12 -20.32 15.21 8.24
C ASN A 12 -19.90 16.69 8.37
N ASN A 13 -18.61 17.01 8.56
CA ASN A 13 -18.19 18.41 8.70
C ASN A 13 -17.98 19.08 7.33
N ASP A 14 -18.60 20.25 7.15
CA ASP A 14 -18.52 21.03 5.90
C ASP A 14 -17.11 21.55 5.59
N LEU A 15 -16.26 21.75 6.61
CA LEU A 15 -14.85 22.13 6.45
C LEU A 15 -14.11 21.18 5.49
N PHE A 16 -14.48 19.90 5.52
CA PHE A 16 -13.85 18.85 4.75
C PHE A 16 -14.60 18.48 3.47
N ALA A 17 -15.75 19.10 3.16
CA ALA A 17 -16.63 18.68 2.08
C ALA A 17 -15.92 18.55 0.72
N GLN A 18 -15.16 19.57 0.32
CA GLN A 18 -14.42 19.55 -0.95
C GLN A 18 -13.36 18.45 -1.00
N ARG A 19 -12.54 18.31 0.05
CA ARG A 19 -11.47 17.30 0.13
C ARG A 19 -12.05 15.90 0.14
N LYS A 20 -13.11 15.68 0.93
CA LYS A 20 -13.85 14.43 1.00
C LYS A 20 -14.40 14.04 -0.37
N ASN A 21 -15.06 14.96 -1.08
CA ASN A 21 -15.62 14.66 -2.40
C ASN A 21 -14.53 14.27 -3.41
N LEU A 22 -13.37 14.94 -3.36
CA LEU A 22 -12.23 14.60 -4.20
C LEU A 22 -11.69 13.18 -3.89
N LEU A 23 -11.54 12.85 -2.61
CA LEU A 23 -11.10 11.52 -2.18
C LEU A 23 -12.13 10.42 -2.45
N LYS A 24 -13.43 10.73 -2.38
CA LYS A 24 -14.52 9.80 -2.75
C LYS A 24 -14.55 9.52 -4.24
N ASN A 25 -14.15 10.48 -5.07
CA ASN A 25 -14.03 10.32 -6.51
C ASN A 25 -12.69 9.67 -6.93
N TYR A 26 -12.08 8.85 -6.07
CA TYR A 26 -10.78 8.22 -6.35
C TYR A 26 -10.78 7.39 -7.64
N ARG A 27 -11.90 6.74 -7.95
CA ARG A 27 -12.03 5.89 -9.16
C ARG A 27 -11.85 6.64 -10.47
N SER A 28 -12.07 7.95 -10.48
CA SER A 28 -11.83 8.76 -11.69
C SER A 28 -10.36 9.07 -11.92
N ARG A 29 -9.47 8.73 -10.97
CA ARG A 29 -8.04 9.03 -11.03
C ARG A 29 -7.27 7.78 -11.42
N GLU A 30 -7.03 7.59 -12.71
CA GLU A 30 -6.31 6.41 -13.21
C GLU A 30 -4.80 6.59 -13.20
N LYS A 31 -4.33 7.81 -13.50
CA LYS A 31 -2.89 8.13 -13.59
C LYS A 31 -2.47 9.27 -12.68
N ASP A 32 -3.37 10.23 -12.44
CA ASP A 32 -3.03 11.47 -11.75
C ASP A 32 -3.15 11.35 -10.23
N THR A 33 -2.09 11.77 -9.55
CA THR A 33 -2.10 11.98 -8.10
C THR A 33 -2.85 13.26 -7.73
N LEU A 34 -3.17 13.44 -6.46
CA LEU A 34 -3.76 14.69 -5.98
C LEU A 34 -2.78 15.85 -6.21
N SER A 35 -3.33 17.04 -6.45
CA SER A 35 -2.54 18.25 -6.62
C SER A 35 -1.86 18.64 -5.31
N ILE A 36 -0.73 19.34 -5.41
CA ILE A 36 -0.04 19.87 -4.23
C ILE A 36 -0.96 20.75 -3.35
N THR A 37 -1.87 21.49 -3.99
CA THR A 37 -2.85 22.36 -3.32
C THR A 37 -3.78 21.59 -2.38
N PHE A 38 -4.12 20.34 -2.69
CA PHE A 38 -4.91 19.50 -1.78
C PHE A 38 -4.18 19.28 -0.45
N TYR A 39 -2.86 19.05 -0.51
CA TYR A 39 -2.03 18.80 0.66
C TYR A 39 -1.73 20.08 1.43
N GLU A 40 -1.47 21.18 0.74
CA GLU A 40 -1.27 22.51 1.34
C GLU A 40 -2.51 22.95 2.12
N ASP A 41 -3.70 22.74 1.55
CA ASP A 41 -4.97 23.04 2.20
C ASP A 41 -5.16 22.27 3.52
N LEU A 42 -4.89 20.96 3.52
CA LEU A 42 -5.00 20.14 4.73
C LEU A 42 -3.94 20.50 5.76
N PHE A 43 -2.73 20.86 5.32
CA PHE A 43 -1.67 21.34 6.19
C PHE A 43 -2.08 22.64 6.89
N LYS A 44 -2.65 23.59 6.15
CA LYS A 44 -3.18 24.84 6.70
C LYS A 44 -4.27 24.60 7.75
N ILE A 45 -5.20 23.66 7.49
CA ILE A 45 -6.24 23.29 8.47
C ILE A 45 -5.60 22.72 9.74
N ILE A 46 -4.56 21.88 9.62
CA ILE A 46 -3.83 21.34 10.77
C ILE A 46 -3.18 22.47 11.59
N GLU A 47 -2.52 23.42 10.94
CA GLU A 47 -1.89 24.56 11.62
C GLU A 47 -2.93 25.44 12.36
N GLU A 48 -4.01 25.82 11.68
CA GLU A 48 -5.07 26.65 12.26
C GLU A 48 -5.78 25.96 13.44
N SER A 49 -6.04 24.66 13.32
CA SER A 49 -6.64 23.87 14.39
C SER A 49 -5.70 23.62 15.57
N THR A 50 -4.39 23.61 15.35
CA THR A 50 -3.39 23.55 16.43
C THR A 50 -3.36 24.86 17.22
N VAL A 51 -3.39 26.01 16.54
CA VAL A 51 -3.42 27.33 17.20
C VAL A 51 -4.71 27.53 18.00
N SER A 52 -5.82 26.96 17.55
CA SER A 52 -7.13 27.06 18.21
C SER A 52 -7.42 25.90 19.20
N ASP A 53 -6.42 25.08 19.53
CA ASP A 53 -6.51 23.95 20.47
C ASP A 53 -7.63 22.94 20.12
N ASN A 54 -7.85 22.73 18.81
CA ASN A 54 -8.85 21.81 18.30
C ASN A 54 -8.20 20.56 17.72
N GLN A 55 -7.67 19.72 18.62
CA GLN A 55 -6.99 18.47 18.29
C GLN A 55 -7.85 17.52 17.44
N LYS A 56 -9.18 17.57 17.58
CA LYS A 56 -10.09 16.70 16.81
C LYS A 56 -10.10 17.08 15.33
N ILE A 57 -10.10 18.37 15.01
CA ILE A 57 -10.02 18.86 13.63
C ILE A 57 -8.65 18.55 13.03
N SER A 58 -7.55 18.80 13.77
CA SER A 58 -6.20 18.50 13.28
C SER A 58 -6.02 17.00 13.00
N LYS A 59 -6.56 16.15 13.86
CA LYS A 59 -6.57 14.69 13.66
C LYS A 59 -7.42 14.27 12.46
N ALA A 60 -8.61 14.83 12.29
CA ALA A 60 -9.46 14.54 11.13
C ALA A 60 -8.80 14.97 9.80
N ALA A 61 -8.16 16.14 9.79
CA ALA A 61 -7.39 16.63 8.65
C ALA A 61 -6.18 15.73 8.33
N TRP A 62 -5.47 15.24 9.36
CA TRP A 62 -4.40 14.25 9.18
C TRP A 62 -4.92 12.95 8.55
N CYS A 63 -6.07 12.43 8.99
CA CYS A 63 -6.65 11.22 8.41
C CYS A 63 -6.96 11.42 6.91
N LEU A 64 -7.56 12.55 6.53
CA LEU A 64 -7.83 12.87 5.12
C LEU A 64 -6.54 12.99 4.29
N LYS A 65 -5.49 13.59 4.86
CA LYS A 65 -4.17 13.67 4.23
C LYS A 65 -3.61 12.28 3.96
N VAL A 66 -3.70 11.38 4.94
CA VAL A 66 -3.20 10.00 4.82
C VAL A 66 -4.03 9.18 3.83
N ILE A 67 -5.36 9.35 3.80
CA ILE A 67 -6.22 8.73 2.78
C ILE A 67 -5.77 9.15 1.37
N GLY A 68 -5.56 10.45 1.15
CA GLY A 68 -5.06 10.96 -0.13
C GLY A 68 -3.70 10.38 -0.51
N HIS A 69 -2.79 10.32 0.46
CA HIS A 69 -1.47 9.73 0.28
C HIS A 69 -1.52 8.24 -0.07
N ILE A 70 -2.37 7.44 0.59
CA ILE A 70 -2.56 6.02 0.28
C ILE A 70 -3.04 5.84 -1.16
N GLN A 71 -4.03 6.63 -1.59
CA GLN A 71 -4.56 6.60 -2.95
C GLN A 71 -3.47 6.98 -3.98
N ASP A 72 -2.71 8.05 -3.72
CA ASP A 72 -1.64 8.51 -4.61
C ASP A 72 -0.48 7.52 -4.71
N CYS A 73 -0.11 6.87 -3.60
CA CYS A 73 0.89 5.81 -3.60
C CYS A 73 0.42 4.63 -4.44
N PHE A 74 -0.86 4.25 -4.35
CA PHE A 74 -1.39 3.12 -5.10
C PHE A 74 -1.43 3.39 -6.61
N ILE A 75 -1.91 4.59 -7.02
CA ILE A 75 -1.85 5.05 -8.42
C ILE A 75 -0.39 5.09 -8.91
N SER A 76 0.51 5.66 -8.11
CA SER A 76 1.94 5.74 -8.45
C SER A 76 2.57 4.36 -8.60
N ALA A 77 2.18 3.40 -7.74
CA ALA A 77 2.65 2.03 -7.84
C ALA A 77 2.26 1.41 -9.19
N PHE A 78 0.99 1.57 -9.56
CA PHE A 78 0.45 1.09 -10.83
C PHE A 78 1.20 1.71 -12.03
N ASN A 79 1.35 3.04 -12.05
CA ASN A 79 2.08 3.74 -13.11
C ASN A 79 3.54 3.28 -13.21
N TYR A 80 4.25 3.15 -12.09
CA TYR A 80 5.63 2.67 -12.10
C TYR A 80 5.74 1.23 -12.63
N MET A 81 4.80 0.35 -12.29
CA MET A 81 4.82 -1.02 -12.82
C MET A 81 4.50 -1.06 -14.33
N HIS A 82 3.64 -0.17 -14.83
CA HIS A 82 3.36 -0.01 -16.25
C HIS A 82 4.57 0.52 -17.04
N GLU A 83 5.41 1.33 -16.40
CA GLU A 83 6.65 1.87 -16.96
C GLU A 83 7.87 0.94 -16.72
N ASP A 84 7.64 -0.32 -16.33
CA ASP A 84 8.68 -1.31 -15.98
C ASP A 84 9.60 -0.89 -14.79
N TYR A 85 9.26 0.15 -14.03
CA TYR A 85 9.93 0.56 -12.79
C TYR A 85 9.46 -0.25 -11.57
N PHE A 86 9.54 -1.59 -11.65
CA PHE A 86 8.93 -2.51 -10.68
C PHE A 86 9.37 -2.30 -9.22
N TYR A 87 10.63 -1.99 -8.96
CA TYR A 87 11.10 -1.71 -7.59
C TYR A 87 10.50 -0.42 -7.02
N LYS A 88 10.36 0.63 -7.82
CA LYS A 88 9.66 1.85 -7.39
C LYS A 88 8.19 1.56 -7.11
N GLY A 89 7.55 0.76 -7.96
CA GLY A 89 6.18 0.29 -7.76
C GLY A 89 6.02 -0.45 -6.43
N TRP A 90 6.91 -1.38 -6.14
CA TRP A 90 6.97 -2.11 -4.87
C TRP A 90 7.14 -1.20 -3.65
N CYS A 91 8.06 -0.24 -3.70
CA CYS A 91 8.23 0.73 -2.60
C CYS A 91 6.92 1.48 -2.30
N ARG A 92 6.17 1.87 -3.35
CA ARG A 92 4.87 2.52 -3.19
C ARG A 92 3.80 1.58 -2.62
N LEU A 93 3.78 0.30 -2.98
CA LEU A 93 2.88 -0.69 -2.38
C LEU A 93 3.14 -0.86 -0.86
N ILE A 94 4.41 -0.87 -0.44
CA ILE A 94 4.76 -0.94 0.98
C ILE A 94 4.35 0.36 1.71
N GLU A 95 4.48 1.50 1.04
CA GLU A 95 4.03 2.78 1.58
C GLU A 95 2.51 2.81 1.78
N CYS A 96 1.74 2.21 0.85
CA CYS A 96 0.30 1.98 1.03
C CYS A 96 0.02 1.09 2.25
N GLU A 97 0.70 -0.06 2.37
CA GLU A 97 0.55 -1.00 3.51
C GLU A 97 0.79 -0.27 4.84
N THR A 98 1.94 0.39 4.96
CA THR A 98 2.38 1.11 6.16
C THR A 98 1.43 2.26 6.51
N SER A 99 1.02 3.06 5.53
CA SER A 99 0.12 4.19 5.74
C SER A 99 -1.28 3.74 6.14
N THR A 100 -1.74 2.63 5.60
CA THR A 100 -3.03 2.01 5.97
C THR A 100 -3.01 1.53 7.43
N GLU A 101 -1.93 0.91 7.87
CA GLU A 101 -1.76 0.49 9.28
C GLU A 101 -1.83 1.67 10.26
N TYR A 102 -1.24 2.81 9.91
CA TYR A 102 -1.33 4.02 10.73
C TYR A 102 -2.74 4.62 10.71
N LEU A 103 -3.42 4.60 9.56
CA LEU A 103 -4.80 5.09 9.43
C LEU A 103 -5.79 4.28 10.28
N ASP A 104 -5.64 2.94 10.30
CA ASP A 104 -6.56 2.00 10.96
C ASP A 104 -6.73 2.24 12.46
N ARG A 105 -5.78 2.92 13.10
CA ARG A 105 -5.86 3.30 14.52
C ARG A 105 -6.80 4.47 14.79
N HIS A 106 -7.16 5.21 13.76
CA HIS A 106 -7.79 6.54 13.88
C HIS A 106 -9.04 6.69 13.04
N PHE A 107 -9.17 5.91 11.97
CA PHE A 107 -10.28 5.96 11.04
C PHE A 107 -10.50 4.60 10.39
N SER A 108 -11.77 4.24 10.24
CA SER A 108 -12.20 3.03 9.53
C SER A 108 -13.14 3.42 8.39
N ASP A 109 -12.79 3.05 7.16
CA ASP A 109 -13.59 3.30 5.95
C ASP A 109 -14.77 2.32 5.83
N LYS A 110 -15.68 2.31 6.81
CA LYS A 110 -16.80 1.35 6.88
C LYS A 110 -17.73 1.42 5.67
N ASN A 111 -17.89 2.61 5.09
CA ASN A 111 -18.74 2.83 3.93
C ASN A 111 -18.03 2.52 2.60
N LYS A 112 -16.74 2.17 2.63
CA LYS A 112 -15.90 1.95 1.42
C LYS A 112 -15.89 3.17 0.49
N ASP A 113 -16.02 4.35 1.09
CA ASP A 113 -16.16 5.63 0.41
C ASP A 113 -14.83 6.07 -0.20
N PHE A 114 -13.70 5.66 0.38
CA PHE A 114 -12.37 6.14 0.03
C PHE A 114 -11.50 5.08 -0.66
N GLY A 115 -12.03 3.87 -0.87
CA GLY A 115 -11.31 2.79 -1.57
C GLY A 115 -10.19 2.16 -0.75
N ILE A 116 -10.11 2.41 0.56
CA ILE A 116 -9.02 1.90 1.41
C ILE A 116 -9.02 0.37 1.46
N GLU A 117 -10.20 -0.26 1.56
CA GLU A 117 -10.31 -1.73 1.54
C GLU A 117 -9.85 -2.33 0.21
N HIS A 118 -10.17 -1.68 -0.91
CA HIS A 118 -9.71 -2.10 -2.24
C HIS A 118 -8.19 -2.05 -2.31
N ILE A 119 -7.59 -0.93 -1.92
CA ILE A 119 -6.13 -0.75 -1.93
C ILE A 119 -5.49 -1.78 -1.01
N ARG A 120 -5.99 -1.96 0.22
CA ARG A 120 -5.46 -2.95 1.17
C ARG A 120 -5.46 -4.35 0.60
N PHE A 121 -6.55 -4.74 -0.07
CA PHE A 121 -6.66 -6.04 -0.71
C PHE A 121 -5.69 -6.17 -1.90
N GLN A 122 -5.74 -5.23 -2.85
CA GLN A 122 -4.89 -5.26 -4.05
C GLN A 122 -3.40 -5.19 -3.73
N VAL A 123 -2.98 -4.41 -2.72
CA VAL A 123 -1.58 -4.37 -2.25
C VAL A 123 -1.13 -5.76 -1.80
N LYS A 124 -1.96 -6.50 -1.06
CA LYS A 124 -1.61 -7.88 -0.64
C LYS A 124 -1.51 -8.82 -1.83
N GLU A 125 -2.43 -8.73 -2.79
CA GLU A 125 -2.40 -9.56 -4.00
C GLU A 125 -1.14 -9.28 -4.83
N PHE A 126 -0.80 -8.01 -5.08
CA PHE A 126 0.47 -7.67 -5.72
C PHE A 126 1.66 -8.22 -4.95
N GLN A 127 1.68 -8.08 -3.62
CA GLN A 127 2.80 -8.55 -2.83
C GLN A 127 3.04 -10.07 -2.90
N LYS A 128 2.00 -10.89 -3.13
CA LYS A 128 2.13 -12.34 -3.30
C LYS A 128 2.90 -12.70 -4.59
N VAL A 129 2.58 -12.00 -5.67
CA VAL A 129 3.10 -12.28 -7.02
C VAL A 129 4.42 -11.58 -7.32
N PHE A 130 4.81 -10.58 -6.53
CA PHE A 130 6.12 -9.94 -6.66
C PHE A 130 7.23 -10.97 -6.42
N PRO A 131 8.29 -10.98 -7.25
CA PRO A 131 9.34 -12.01 -7.20
C PRO A 131 10.33 -11.84 -6.03
N TYR A 132 10.13 -10.85 -5.16
CA TYR A 132 11.06 -10.57 -4.05
C TYR A 132 10.92 -11.59 -2.92
N LYS A 133 11.99 -12.33 -2.67
CA LYS A 133 12.06 -13.38 -1.62
C LYS A 133 13.20 -13.17 -0.63
N LEU A 134 14.07 -12.18 -0.83
CA LEU A 134 15.23 -11.91 0.03
C LEU A 134 15.30 -10.43 0.32
N PHE A 135 15.39 -10.11 1.61
CA PHE A 135 15.42 -8.74 2.10
C PHE A 135 16.49 -8.56 3.17
N LEU A 136 16.98 -7.34 3.29
CA LEU A 136 17.91 -6.92 4.33
C LEU A 136 17.14 -6.40 5.54
N SER A 137 17.43 -6.95 6.71
CA SER A 137 16.88 -6.49 7.99
C SER A 137 18.04 -5.99 8.87
N PRO A 138 18.19 -4.67 9.07
CA PRO A 138 19.24 -4.13 9.91
C PRO A 138 18.98 -4.45 11.39
N SER A 139 20.05 -4.74 12.12
CA SER A 139 20.06 -4.88 13.57
C SER A 139 20.99 -3.84 14.18
N PHE A 140 20.47 -3.08 15.14
CA PHE A 140 21.21 -2.03 15.83
C PHE A 140 20.70 -1.90 17.27
N VAL A 141 21.56 -1.36 18.14
CA VAL A 141 21.19 -0.95 19.50
C VAL A 141 21.00 0.56 19.49
N ALA A 142 19.79 1.03 19.79
CA ALA A 142 19.52 2.45 19.98
C ALA A 142 19.92 2.85 21.41
N LYS A 143 20.87 3.77 21.54
CA LYS A 143 21.33 4.26 22.85
C LYS A 143 20.39 5.33 23.40
N LYS A 144 19.84 6.18 22.53
CA LYS A 144 18.82 7.16 22.90
C LYS A 144 17.62 7.07 21.98
N VAL A 145 16.45 7.23 22.59
CA VAL A 145 15.15 7.14 21.91
C VAL A 145 14.36 8.38 22.28
N PHE A 146 13.76 9.06 21.31
CA PHE A 146 13.04 10.30 21.50
C PHE A 146 11.61 10.22 20.97
N CYS A 147 10.70 10.97 21.57
CA CYS A 147 9.33 11.14 21.08
C CYS A 147 9.26 12.23 20.01
N SER A 148 8.63 11.95 18.86
CA SER A 148 8.45 12.93 17.79
C SER A 148 7.52 14.10 18.10
N ILE A 149 6.78 14.06 19.21
CA ILE A 149 5.81 15.10 19.60
C ILE A 149 6.45 16.15 20.51
N CYS A 150 7.25 15.72 21.48
CA CYS A 150 7.82 16.61 22.50
C CYS A 150 9.35 16.59 22.60
N ASP A 151 10.02 15.79 21.78
CA ASP A 151 11.48 15.64 21.75
C ASP A 151 12.10 15.25 23.10
N GLN A 152 11.30 14.67 23.99
CA GLN A 152 11.80 14.12 25.25
C GLN A 152 12.40 12.73 25.03
N GLU A 153 13.54 12.50 25.68
CA GLU A 153 14.17 11.18 25.74
C GLU A 153 13.28 10.19 26.51
N ILE A 154 13.01 9.05 25.89
CA ILE A 154 12.20 7.96 26.42
C ILE A 154 13.12 6.90 26.99
N THR A 155 12.97 6.62 28.29
CA THR A 155 13.68 5.53 28.98
C THR A 155 12.67 4.66 29.72
N PRO A 156 13.02 3.45 30.17
CA PRO A 156 12.13 2.62 30.98
C PRO A 156 11.59 3.31 32.24
N LEU A 157 12.29 4.33 32.75
CA LEU A 157 11.91 5.09 33.94
C LEU A 157 11.29 6.46 33.63
N ARG A 158 11.41 6.97 32.40
CA ARG A 158 10.90 8.28 32.00
C ARG A 158 10.09 8.16 30.72
N TYR A 159 8.78 8.37 30.84
CA TYR A 159 7.84 8.35 29.74
C TYR A 159 7.16 9.72 29.62
N CYS A 160 7.08 10.25 28.40
CA CYS A 160 6.53 11.59 28.13
C CYS A 160 5.00 11.67 28.14
N GLY A 161 4.29 10.54 28.28
CA GLY A 161 2.83 10.48 28.23
C GLY A 161 2.24 10.28 26.84
N HIS A 162 2.95 10.64 25.75
CA HIS A 162 2.47 10.46 24.38
C HIS A 162 2.47 9.00 23.93
N GLU A 163 1.32 8.51 23.49
CA GLU A 163 1.13 7.14 23.02
C GLU A 163 1.75 6.94 21.63
N PHE A 164 2.50 5.85 21.46
CA PHE A 164 3.14 5.52 20.19
C PHE A 164 2.10 5.17 19.12
N GLY A 165 2.16 5.89 18.00
CA GLY A 165 1.24 5.78 16.88
C GLY A 165 -0.12 6.43 17.11
N GLU A 166 -0.21 7.36 18.07
CA GLU A 166 -1.37 8.25 18.27
C GLU A 166 -1.12 9.62 17.61
N ILE A 167 -2.18 10.39 17.35
CA ILE A 167 -2.06 11.71 16.68
C ILE A 167 -2.28 12.84 17.67
N TYR A 168 -1.28 13.72 17.76
CA TYR A 168 -1.30 14.94 18.56
C TYR A 168 -1.12 16.13 17.63
N ASP A 169 -2.09 17.04 17.62
CA ASP A 169 -2.05 18.27 16.82
C ASP A 169 -1.72 18.04 15.33
N GLY A 170 -2.35 17.00 14.75
CA GLY A 170 -2.13 16.60 13.36
C GLY A 170 -0.73 16.04 13.09
N LYS A 171 0.00 15.59 14.11
CA LYS A 171 1.29 14.90 14.00
C LYS A 171 1.19 13.49 14.58
N LEU A 172 1.71 12.50 13.85
CA LEU A 172 1.81 11.13 14.31
C LEU A 172 2.94 11.02 15.35
N CYS A 173 2.66 10.44 16.51
CA CYS A 173 3.66 10.10 17.50
C CYS A 173 4.43 8.86 17.04
N PHE A 174 5.73 8.99 16.84
CA PHE A 174 6.64 7.88 16.63
C PHE A 174 7.91 8.10 17.45
N ARG A 175 8.74 7.04 17.50
CA ARG A 175 10.03 7.09 18.17
C ARG A 175 11.12 7.25 17.14
N TYR A 176 11.98 8.24 17.32
CA TYR A 176 13.21 8.37 16.55
C TYR A 176 14.41 8.10 17.44
N TYR A 177 15.49 7.67 16.81
CA TYR A 177 16.69 7.23 17.51
C TYR A 177 17.79 8.25 17.23
N ASP A 178 18.44 8.71 18.28
CA ASP A 178 19.69 9.46 18.21
C ASP A 178 20.76 8.57 18.86
N ASP A 179 21.95 8.50 18.29
CA ASP A 179 22.99 7.56 18.68
C ASP A 179 22.57 6.07 18.53
N ILE A 180 22.86 5.52 17.35
CA ILE A 180 22.65 4.11 17.02
C ILE A 180 23.99 3.38 16.89
N GLU A 181 24.07 2.20 17.48
CA GLU A 181 25.20 1.29 17.30
C GLU A 181 24.77 0.13 16.40
N ALA A 182 25.18 0.19 15.13
CA ALA A 182 24.90 -0.86 14.16
C ALA A 182 25.64 -2.16 14.55
N ASN A 183 24.95 -3.30 14.49
CA ASN A 183 25.49 -4.60 14.86
C ASN A 183 25.73 -5.47 13.61
N HIS A 184 24.65 -5.81 12.90
CA HIS A 184 24.71 -6.65 11.70
C HIS A 184 23.49 -6.41 10.81
N VAL A 185 23.52 -6.96 9.59
CA VAL A 185 22.38 -6.99 8.68
C VAL A 185 22.05 -8.43 8.37
N LEU A 186 20.80 -8.83 8.58
CA LEU A 186 20.32 -10.18 8.26
C LEU A 186 19.71 -10.19 6.86
N ILE A 187 19.98 -11.26 6.11
CA ILE A 187 19.22 -11.59 4.90
C ILE A 187 18.10 -12.52 5.33
N CYS A 188 16.85 -12.10 5.14
CA CYS A 188 15.68 -12.88 5.54
C CYS A 188 14.56 -12.82 4.50
N PRO A 189 13.72 -13.87 4.41
CA PRO A 189 12.63 -13.90 3.44
C PRO A 189 11.39 -13.11 3.86
N ASN A 190 11.24 -12.82 5.15
CA ASN A 190 10.07 -12.14 5.69
C ASN A 190 10.48 -11.06 6.71
N PRO A 191 11.02 -9.92 6.25
CA PRO A 191 11.39 -8.82 7.14
C PRO A 191 10.14 -8.10 7.64
N LYS A 192 10.29 -7.38 8.77
CA LYS A 192 9.28 -6.40 9.19
C LYS A 192 9.17 -5.24 8.19
N HIS A 193 10.29 -4.80 7.62
CA HIS A 193 10.35 -3.74 6.61
C HIS A 193 10.75 -4.33 5.26
N LYS A 194 9.78 -4.41 4.34
CA LYS A 194 9.95 -5.05 3.03
C LYS A 194 10.66 -4.16 1.98
N TYR A 195 11.14 -2.97 2.36
CA TYR A 195 11.77 -2.01 1.44
C TYR A 195 13.11 -2.50 0.91
N ALA A 196 13.94 -3.10 1.77
CA ALA A 196 15.33 -3.38 1.44
C ALA A 196 15.47 -4.73 0.70
N VAL A 197 15.04 -4.76 -0.55
CA VAL A 197 15.18 -5.92 -1.44
C VAL A 197 16.65 -6.15 -1.80
N VAL A 198 17.10 -7.40 -1.80
CA VAL A 198 18.47 -7.77 -2.17
C VAL A 198 18.62 -7.80 -3.70
N PHE A 199 19.43 -6.90 -4.25
CA PHE A 199 19.86 -6.95 -5.65
C PHE A 199 21.34 -7.34 -5.71
N THR A 200 21.67 -8.40 -6.45
CA THR A 200 23.07 -8.82 -6.69
C THR A 200 23.22 -9.22 -8.16
N GLU A 201 24.45 -9.31 -8.65
CA GLU A 201 24.73 -9.81 -10.01
C GLU A 201 24.20 -11.23 -10.26
N THR A 202 23.98 -12.00 -9.20
CA THR A 202 23.50 -13.39 -9.26
C THR A 202 22.00 -13.54 -9.01
N VAL A 203 21.32 -12.50 -8.52
CA VAL A 203 19.90 -12.54 -8.17
C VAL A 203 19.12 -11.75 -9.22
N PHE A 204 18.46 -12.49 -10.12
CA PHE A 204 17.59 -11.93 -11.14
C PHE A 204 16.13 -12.14 -10.75
N TYR A 205 15.36 -11.06 -10.76
CA TYR A 205 13.93 -11.09 -10.50
C TYR A 205 13.15 -11.13 -11.81
N ASN A 206 12.26 -12.10 -11.95
CA ASN A 206 11.37 -12.21 -13.10
C ASN A 206 10.04 -11.48 -12.81
N TYR A 207 9.82 -10.35 -13.47
CA TYR A 207 8.59 -9.55 -13.34
C TYR A 207 7.51 -9.93 -14.35
N GLY A 208 7.65 -11.05 -15.08
CA GLY A 208 6.71 -11.46 -16.12
C GLY A 208 5.26 -11.57 -15.64
N ILE A 209 5.03 -12.03 -14.41
CA ILE A 209 3.69 -12.07 -13.81
C ILE A 209 3.15 -10.65 -13.58
N ILE A 210 3.96 -9.75 -13.03
CA ILE A 210 3.56 -8.35 -12.79
C ILE A 210 3.26 -7.65 -14.11
N LYS A 211 4.12 -7.83 -15.12
CA LYS A 211 3.93 -7.27 -16.45
C LYS A 211 2.64 -7.78 -17.08
N TYR A 212 2.42 -9.09 -17.05
CA TYR A 212 1.18 -9.70 -17.50
C TYR A 212 -0.05 -9.09 -16.80
N LEU A 213 -0.02 -8.95 -15.47
CA LEU A 213 -1.11 -8.35 -14.71
C LEU A 213 -1.38 -6.91 -15.15
N ILE A 214 -0.36 -6.07 -15.15
CA ILE A 214 -0.50 -4.64 -15.45
C ILE A 214 -0.94 -4.41 -16.90
N ASP A 215 -0.50 -5.24 -17.85
CA ASP A 215 -0.95 -5.17 -19.25
C ASP A 215 -2.44 -5.51 -19.43
N HIS A 216 -3.05 -6.25 -18.49
CA HIS A 216 -4.45 -6.65 -18.54
C HIS A 216 -5.38 -5.76 -17.69
N LEU A 217 -4.84 -5.06 -16.70
CA LEU A 217 -5.58 -4.09 -15.90
C LEU A 217 -5.66 -2.76 -16.66
N LYS A 218 -6.87 -2.23 -16.84
CA LYS A 218 -7.07 -0.93 -17.50
C LYS A 218 -6.87 0.23 -16.54
N SER A 219 -7.14 -0.03 -15.26
CA SER A 219 -7.13 0.97 -14.19
C SER A 219 -6.51 0.38 -12.91
N PRO A 220 -5.86 1.18 -12.05
CA PRO A 220 -5.47 0.73 -10.71
C PRO A 220 -6.68 0.26 -9.89
N TRP A 221 -7.89 0.71 -10.23
CA TRP A 221 -9.12 0.36 -9.53
C TRP A 221 -9.76 -0.94 -10.02
N ASP A 222 -9.20 -1.58 -11.05
CA ASP A 222 -9.65 -2.90 -11.48
C ASP A 222 -9.24 -3.94 -10.43
N SER A 223 -10.19 -4.79 -10.03
CA SER A 223 -9.96 -5.83 -9.05
C SER A 223 -9.41 -7.09 -9.71
N TRP A 224 -8.39 -7.68 -9.08
CA TRP A 224 -7.92 -9.02 -9.38
C TRP A 224 -7.48 -9.72 -8.09
N TYR A 225 -7.30 -11.03 -8.15
CA TYR A 225 -6.69 -11.82 -7.08
C TYR A 225 -5.96 -13.04 -7.66
N CYS A 226 -5.07 -13.62 -6.87
CA CYS A 226 -4.44 -14.89 -7.22
C CYS A 226 -4.80 -16.01 -6.23
N GLU A 227 -5.15 -17.17 -6.78
CA GLU A 227 -5.23 -18.42 -6.04
C GLU A 227 -3.89 -19.15 -6.17
N GLU A 228 -3.31 -19.52 -5.04
CA GLU A 228 -2.05 -20.25 -4.97
C GLU A 228 -2.32 -21.76 -4.90
N THR A 229 -1.79 -22.51 -5.86
CA THR A 229 -1.79 -23.98 -5.81
C THR A 229 -0.34 -24.46 -5.67
N PRO A 230 0.04 -25.08 -4.54
CA PRO A 230 1.38 -25.62 -4.36
C PRO A 230 1.62 -26.77 -5.34
N LEU A 231 2.79 -26.79 -5.97
CA LEU A 231 3.24 -27.89 -6.83
C LEU A 231 4.04 -28.90 -6.00
N GLU A 232 3.97 -30.18 -6.38
CA GLU A 232 4.67 -31.27 -5.70
C GLU A 232 6.21 -31.12 -5.72
N GLU A 233 6.75 -30.40 -6.71
CA GLU A 233 8.18 -30.11 -6.85
C GLU A 233 8.48 -28.61 -6.66
N ASN A 234 8.59 -28.17 -5.40
CA ASN A 234 9.15 -26.86 -4.98
C ASN A 234 8.78 -25.64 -5.84
N GLY A 235 7.50 -25.52 -6.23
CA GLY A 235 6.99 -24.40 -7.01
C GLY A 235 5.58 -24.01 -6.56
N THR A 236 5.19 -22.78 -6.88
CA THR A 236 3.81 -22.31 -6.67
C THR A 236 3.21 -21.96 -8.01
N HIS A 237 2.03 -22.51 -8.26
CA HIS A 237 1.17 -22.13 -9.37
C HIS A 237 0.26 -20.98 -8.93
N TYR A 238 0.19 -19.94 -9.75
CA TYR A 238 -0.73 -18.83 -9.53
C TYR A 238 -1.82 -18.89 -10.59
N ASN A 239 -3.07 -19.07 -10.16
CA ASN A 239 -4.24 -18.82 -11.02
C ASN A 239 -4.68 -17.37 -10.81
N ILE A 240 -4.55 -16.55 -11.84
CA ILE A 240 -4.87 -15.12 -11.81
C ILE A 240 -6.31 -14.94 -12.28
N VAL A 241 -7.15 -14.37 -11.42
CA VAL A 241 -8.55 -14.09 -11.71
C VAL A 241 -8.76 -12.57 -11.74
N PHE A 242 -9.21 -12.06 -12.89
CA PHE A 242 -9.63 -10.67 -13.04
C PHE A 242 -11.13 -10.55 -12.81
N GLU A 243 -11.55 -9.67 -11.89
CA GLU A 243 -12.96 -9.37 -11.68
C GLU A 243 -13.41 -8.34 -12.73
N LYS A 244 -14.19 -8.78 -13.73
CA LYS A 244 -14.87 -7.82 -14.63
C LYS A 244 -16.04 -7.17 -13.88
N MET A 245 -15.95 -5.87 -13.59
CA MET A 245 -17.15 -5.06 -13.33
C MET A 245 -17.81 -4.74 -14.68
N PHE A 246 -18.89 -5.43 -15.03
CA PHE A 246 -19.79 -4.95 -16.08
C PHE A 246 -20.66 -3.83 -15.49
N PRO A 247 -20.79 -2.67 -16.16
CA PRO A 247 -21.72 -1.65 -15.73
C PRO A 247 -23.14 -2.15 -16.02
N GLN A 248 -23.94 -2.25 -14.95
CA GLN A 248 -25.37 -2.55 -14.95
C GLN A 248 -25.76 -3.98 -15.38
N GLU A 249 -25.72 -4.91 -14.43
CA GLU A 249 -26.83 -5.79 -14.05
C GLU A 249 -26.34 -6.86 -13.06
N LEU A 250 -27.12 -7.11 -12.01
CA LEU A 250 -26.93 -8.18 -11.04
C LEU A 250 -27.00 -9.54 -11.75
N LEU A 251 -25.88 -10.03 -12.26
CA LEU A 251 -25.66 -11.43 -12.62
C LEU A 251 -24.14 -11.67 -12.75
N TYR A 252 -23.58 -12.37 -11.75
CA TYR A 252 -22.22 -12.89 -11.80
C TYR A 252 -22.11 -13.90 -12.95
N TYR A 253 -21.59 -13.48 -14.09
CA TYR A 253 -21.08 -14.41 -15.09
C TYR A 253 -19.57 -14.43 -14.99
N LYS A 254 -19.02 -15.61 -14.67
CA LYS A 254 -17.59 -15.88 -14.48
C LYS A 254 -16.99 -16.35 -15.82
N PRO A 255 -16.39 -15.47 -16.66
CA PRO A 255 -15.53 -15.95 -17.72
C PRO A 255 -14.22 -16.41 -17.07
N ILE A 256 -14.11 -17.70 -16.82
CA ILE A 256 -12.85 -18.33 -16.38
C ILE A 256 -11.95 -18.41 -17.60
N THR A 257 -11.05 -17.44 -17.75
CA THR A 257 -9.82 -17.68 -18.49
C THR A 257 -8.75 -18.02 -17.47
N ASP A 258 -8.49 -19.33 -17.29
CA ASP A 258 -7.39 -19.83 -16.47
C ASP A 258 -6.07 -19.56 -17.19
N TYR A 259 -5.18 -18.77 -16.57
CA TYR A 259 -3.82 -18.58 -17.08
C TYR A 259 -2.84 -19.27 -16.15
N LYS A 260 -2.08 -20.21 -16.72
CA LYS A 260 -1.10 -21.01 -15.99
C LYS A 260 0.28 -20.35 -16.06
N VAL A 261 0.80 -19.85 -14.93
CA VAL A 261 2.19 -19.33 -14.84
C VAL A 261 3.01 -20.13 -13.82
N SER A 262 4.19 -20.60 -14.23
CA SER A 262 5.13 -21.37 -13.39
C SER A 262 6.32 -20.51 -12.98
N THR A 263 6.84 -20.74 -11.77
CA THR A 263 8.01 -20.07 -11.20
C THR A 263 9.28 -20.94 -11.22
N ASP A 264 9.24 -22.12 -11.86
CA ASP A 264 10.37 -23.06 -11.88
C ASP A 264 11.58 -22.50 -12.69
N PRO A 265 12.75 -22.30 -12.04
CA PRO A 265 13.96 -21.83 -12.71
C PRO A 265 14.53 -22.81 -13.74
N LYS A 266 14.18 -24.10 -13.74
CA LYS A 266 14.66 -25.08 -14.73
C LYS A 266 13.98 -24.98 -16.10
N HIS A 267 12.87 -24.25 -16.19
CA HIS A 267 12.09 -24.06 -17.42
C HIS A 267 12.01 -22.59 -17.86
N SER A 268 12.92 -21.73 -17.39
CA SER A 268 12.90 -20.27 -17.60
C SER A 268 13.24 -19.80 -19.03
N THR A 269 13.17 -20.67 -20.03
CA THR A 269 13.26 -20.29 -21.45
C THR A 269 11.86 -20.35 -22.06
N PHE A 270 11.27 -19.17 -22.29
CA PHE A 270 9.97 -18.95 -22.93
C PHE A 270 8.77 -19.56 -22.20
N SER A 271 8.15 -18.77 -21.31
CA SER A 271 6.78 -19.00 -20.86
C SER A 271 5.81 -18.77 -22.03
N TYR A 272 5.56 -19.81 -22.83
CA TYR A 272 4.54 -19.75 -23.86
C TYR A 272 3.16 -19.60 -23.20
N LEU A 273 2.54 -18.44 -23.41
CA LEU A 273 1.13 -18.19 -23.13
C LEU A 273 0.31 -19.01 -24.14
N TYR A 274 -0.15 -20.20 -23.74
CA TYR A 274 -1.14 -20.93 -24.54
C TYR A 274 -2.55 -20.67 -23.99
N PRO A 275 -3.43 -20.00 -24.75
CA PRO A 275 -4.86 -20.06 -24.47
C PRO A 275 -5.33 -21.50 -24.77
N LEU A 276 -5.92 -22.16 -23.78
CA LEU A 276 -6.61 -23.43 -23.97
C LEU A 276 -7.79 -23.22 -24.94
N GLY A 277 -7.69 -23.72 -26.18
CA GLY A 277 -8.82 -23.83 -27.09
C GLY A 277 -8.62 -23.48 -28.58
N SER A 278 -7.45 -23.02 -29.02
CA SER A 278 -7.23 -22.70 -30.45
C SER A 278 -6.59 -23.89 -31.18
N LYS A 279 -7.29 -24.48 -32.16
CA LYS A 279 -6.69 -25.43 -33.12
C LYS A 279 -5.70 -24.66 -34.01
N VAL A 280 -4.42 -25.00 -33.93
CA VAL A 280 -3.35 -24.41 -34.75
C VAL A 280 -3.27 -25.19 -36.06
N TYR A 281 -3.45 -24.51 -37.20
CA TYR A 281 -3.05 -25.01 -38.51
C TYR A 281 -1.58 -24.65 -38.74
N PHE A 282 -0.78 -25.64 -39.13
CA PHE A 282 0.63 -25.46 -39.48
C PHE A 282 0.77 -24.93 -40.91
N LEU A 283 1.58 -23.88 -41.07
CA LEU A 283 2.36 -23.60 -42.29
C LEU A 283 3.81 -23.36 -41.88
#